data_AF-A0A3S0BTX6-F1
#
_entry.id   AF-A0A3S0BTX6-F1
#
_cell.length_a   1.000
_cell.length_b   1.000
_cell.length_c   1.000
_cell.angle_alpha   90.00
_cell.angle_beta   90.00
_cell.angle_gamma   90.00
#
_symmetry.space_group_name_H-M   'P 1'
#
loop_
_entity.id
_entity.type
_entity.pdbx_description
1 polymer ?
#
loop_
_entity_poly.entity_id
_entity_poly.type
_entity_poly.pdbx_seq_one_letter_code
_entity_poly.pdbx_strand_id
1 'polypeptide(L)'
;MAAVDSFFTSITDDEITRYQEYWRTLTPEDYLETFERWLFAFCSVHTSWAANVRGFEAIRSWAHWYQDSAGLKQRLEDSRIGLHINRTKFIGKFCDDYWANPQAFYLAQGEAWVQYRNRLVKRILGLGLAKVSFALEMIYPCAAEVVCLDTHMFQFYGLDQTKHARHYQALERHWVSHCLDRHVPSAVARAIYWDRKQKRTDSRYWTYVLERRPTYGPENTAVHRENIVDLT
;
A
#
# COMPACT_ATOMS: atom_id res chain seq x y z
N MET A 1 -4.83 18.93 16.36
CA MET A 1 -6.06 18.55 15.65
C MET A 1 -6.47 19.64 14.67
N ALA A 2 -6.57 20.92 15.07
CA ALA A 2 -6.91 22.06 14.20
C ALA A 2 -6.36 22.05 12.75
N ALA A 3 -5.10 21.67 12.53
CA ALA A 3 -4.52 21.57 11.18
C ALA A 3 -5.20 20.51 10.29
N VAL A 4 -5.59 19.38 10.88
CA VAL A 4 -6.34 18.30 10.22
C VAL A 4 -7.77 18.75 9.94
N ASP A 5 -8.41 19.39 10.90
CA ASP A 5 -9.78 19.90 10.76
C ASP A 5 -9.85 20.95 9.62
N SER A 6 -8.85 21.82 9.56
CA SER A 6 -8.68 22.82 8.50
C SER A 6 -8.44 22.17 7.14
N PHE A 7 -7.66 21.08 7.10
CA PHE A 7 -7.46 20.31 5.88
C PHE A 7 -8.78 19.73 5.37
N PHE A 8 -9.58 19.05 6.19
CA PHE A 8 -10.86 18.48 5.75
C PHE A 8 -11.86 19.55 5.29
N THR A 9 -11.85 20.72 5.93
CA THR A 9 -12.64 21.89 5.51
C THR A 9 -12.21 22.40 4.14
N SER A 10 -10.92 22.27 3.80
CA SER A 10 -10.34 22.76 2.53
C SER A 10 -10.44 21.80 1.34
N ILE A 11 -10.86 20.53 1.55
CA ILE A 11 -11.05 19.59 0.44
C ILE A 11 -12.31 20.00 -0.32
N THR A 12 -12.25 20.12 -1.64
CA THR A 12 -13.46 20.40 -2.46
C THR A 12 -14.13 19.11 -2.94
N ASP A 13 -15.42 19.21 -3.28
CA ASP A 13 -16.18 18.07 -3.81
C ASP A 13 -15.63 17.60 -5.18
N ASP A 14 -15.10 18.51 -5.99
CA ASP A 14 -14.40 18.20 -7.24
C ASP A 14 -13.10 17.40 -7.00
N GLU A 15 -12.32 17.75 -5.97
CA GLU A 15 -11.14 16.98 -5.59
C GLU A 15 -11.53 15.58 -5.11
N ILE A 16 -12.57 15.47 -4.28
CA ILE A 16 -13.09 14.18 -3.81
C ILE A 16 -13.48 13.31 -5.00
N THR A 17 -14.31 13.83 -5.89
CA THR A 17 -14.83 13.11 -7.07
C THR A 17 -13.68 12.61 -7.94
N ARG A 18 -12.77 13.50 -8.33
CA ARG A 18 -11.64 13.18 -9.22
C ARG A 18 -10.69 12.14 -8.62
N TYR A 19 -10.36 12.27 -7.34
CA TYR A 19 -9.51 11.27 -6.68
C TYR A 19 -10.23 9.95 -6.52
N GLN A 20 -11.49 9.96 -6.11
CA GLN A 20 -12.28 8.76 -5.91
C GLN A 20 -12.47 7.99 -7.22
N GLU A 21 -12.73 8.67 -8.33
CA GLU A 21 -12.80 8.06 -9.66
C GLU A 21 -11.48 7.37 -10.02
N TYR A 22 -10.35 8.05 -9.86
CA TYR A 22 -9.04 7.47 -10.15
C TYR A 22 -8.71 6.30 -9.22
N TRP A 23 -8.84 6.47 -7.91
CA TRP A 23 -8.50 5.42 -6.96
C TRP A 23 -9.41 4.20 -7.08
N ARG A 24 -10.65 4.37 -7.55
CA ARG A 24 -11.54 3.25 -7.90
C ARG A 24 -10.96 2.40 -9.02
N THR A 25 -10.29 2.97 -10.03
CA THR A 25 -9.65 2.19 -11.11
C THR A 25 -8.46 1.36 -10.63
N LEU A 26 -7.95 1.60 -9.43
CA LEU A 26 -6.83 0.84 -8.83
C LEU A 26 -7.31 -0.31 -7.93
N THR A 27 -8.62 -0.43 -7.70
CA THR A 27 -9.20 -1.46 -6.83
C THR A 27 -8.86 -2.84 -7.38
N PRO A 28 -8.18 -3.71 -6.61
CA PRO A 28 -7.84 -5.05 -7.08
C PRO A 28 -9.10 -5.87 -7.37
N GLU A 29 -9.10 -6.60 -8.49
CA GLU A 29 -10.22 -7.43 -8.93
C GLU A 29 -10.11 -8.88 -8.44
N ASP A 30 -8.90 -9.35 -8.13
CA ASP A 30 -8.64 -10.73 -7.74
C ASP A 30 -7.60 -10.84 -6.62
N TYR A 31 -7.30 -12.08 -6.25
CA TYR A 31 -6.32 -12.40 -5.22
C TYR A 31 -4.87 -12.16 -5.67
N LEU A 32 -4.58 -12.07 -6.97
CA LEU A 32 -3.25 -11.76 -7.48
C LEU A 32 -2.96 -10.28 -7.31
N GLU A 33 -3.87 -9.41 -7.75
CA GLU A 33 -3.75 -7.96 -7.58
C GLU A 33 -3.78 -7.57 -6.09
N THR A 34 -4.58 -8.27 -5.27
CA THR A 34 -4.59 -8.10 -3.81
C THR A 34 -3.24 -8.46 -3.20
N PHE A 35 -2.64 -9.57 -3.62
CA PHE A 35 -1.30 -9.98 -3.20
C PHE A 35 -0.24 -8.93 -3.54
N GLU A 36 -0.30 -8.33 -4.74
CA GLU A 36 0.59 -7.25 -5.13
C GLU A 36 0.46 -6.01 -4.24
N ARG A 37 -0.75 -5.67 -3.76
CA ARG A 37 -0.93 -4.56 -2.79
C ARG A 37 -0.20 -4.84 -1.47
N TRP A 38 -0.17 -6.10 -1.04
CA TRP A 38 0.63 -6.51 0.12
C TRP A 38 2.13 -6.40 -0.13
N LEU A 39 2.62 -6.85 -1.28
CA LEU A 39 4.04 -6.69 -1.65
C LEU A 39 4.45 -5.21 -1.67
N PHE A 40 3.60 -4.34 -2.22
CA PHE A 40 3.81 -2.90 -2.19
C PHE A 40 3.84 -2.34 -0.76
N ALA A 41 2.94 -2.81 0.12
CA ALA A 41 2.92 -2.42 1.51
C ALA A 41 4.19 -2.84 2.27
N PHE A 42 4.70 -4.06 2.02
CA PHE A 42 6.00 -4.49 2.52
C PHE A 42 7.07 -3.50 2.10
N CYS A 43 7.23 -3.23 0.81
CA CYS A 43 8.22 -2.32 0.25
C CYS A 43 8.17 -0.89 0.85
N SER A 44 7.04 -0.48 1.42
CA SER A 44 6.85 0.85 2.02
C SER A 44 7.39 1.04 3.46
N VAL A 45 7.83 -0.02 4.13
CA VAL A 45 8.34 0.04 5.52
C VAL A 45 9.70 0.75 5.58
N HIS A 46 9.82 1.84 6.35
CA HIS A 46 11.09 2.59 6.52
C HIS A 46 11.75 3.03 5.19
N THR A 47 10.95 3.40 4.18
CA THR A 47 11.44 3.82 2.87
C THR A 47 10.73 5.09 2.38
N SER A 48 11.36 5.81 1.45
CA SER A 48 10.68 6.85 0.67
C SER A 48 9.73 6.24 -0.36
N TRP A 49 8.77 7.02 -0.88
CA TRP A 49 7.86 6.55 -1.93
C TRP A 49 8.64 6.08 -3.17
N ALA A 50 9.74 6.74 -3.54
CA ALA A 50 10.54 6.37 -4.70
C ALA A 50 11.30 5.06 -4.49
N ALA A 51 11.85 4.82 -3.30
CA ALA A 51 12.48 3.55 -2.96
C ALA A 51 11.46 2.40 -2.87
N ASN A 52 10.25 2.69 -2.35
CA ASN A 52 9.14 1.75 -2.33
C ASN A 52 8.77 1.29 -3.75
N VAL A 53 8.56 2.25 -4.67
CA VAL A 53 8.27 1.99 -6.09
C VAL A 53 9.35 1.09 -6.71
N ARG A 54 10.63 1.46 -6.58
CA ARG A 54 11.74 0.65 -7.14
C ARG A 54 11.78 -0.77 -6.59
N GLY A 55 11.65 -0.93 -5.28
CA GLY A 55 11.68 -2.26 -4.68
C GLY A 55 10.46 -3.10 -5.03
N PHE A 56 9.27 -2.49 -5.13
CA PHE A 56 8.09 -3.18 -5.64
C PHE A 56 8.27 -3.60 -7.10
N GLU A 57 8.74 -2.72 -7.99
CA GLU A 57 8.97 -3.09 -9.40
C GLU A 57 9.99 -4.22 -9.54
N ALA A 58 10.99 -4.30 -8.67
CA ALA A 58 11.96 -5.39 -8.67
C ALA A 58 11.36 -6.76 -8.31
N ILE A 59 10.27 -6.77 -7.53
CA ILE A 59 9.64 -8.01 -7.02
C ILE A 59 8.23 -8.25 -7.54
N ARG A 60 7.59 -7.33 -8.27
CA ARG A 60 6.20 -7.49 -8.75
C ARG A 60 6.01 -8.74 -9.60
N SER A 61 7.06 -9.23 -10.26
CA SER A 61 7.06 -10.46 -11.05
C SER A 61 7.22 -11.71 -10.17
N TRP A 62 6.36 -11.82 -9.15
CA TRP A 62 6.48 -12.77 -8.05
C TRP A 62 6.46 -14.24 -8.45
N ALA A 63 5.80 -14.60 -9.56
CA ALA A 63 5.80 -15.95 -10.09
C ALA A 63 7.22 -16.50 -10.38
N HIS A 64 8.20 -15.63 -10.65
CA HIS A 64 9.59 -16.03 -10.91
C HIS A 64 10.45 -16.20 -9.67
N TRP A 65 9.98 -15.81 -8.48
CA TRP A 65 10.79 -15.87 -7.27
C TRP A 65 10.04 -16.38 -6.03
N TYR A 66 8.72 -16.62 -6.06
CA TYR A 66 7.96 -16.91 -4.83
C TYR A 66 8.43 -18.17 -4.07
N GLN A 67 9.04 -19.14 -4.75
CA GLN A 67 9.70 -20.32 -4.16
C GLN A 67 11.23 -20.22 -4.12
N ASP A 68 11.79 -19.14 -4.65
CA ASP A 68 13.22 -18.85 -4.69
C ASP A 68 13.54 -17.67 -3.76
N SER A 69 13.74 -17.99 -2.48
CA SER A 69 14.12 -16.99 -1.48
C SER A 69 15.45 -16.29 -1.81
N ALA A 70 16.37 -16.95 -2.52
CA ALA A 70 17.64 -16.34 -2.91
C ALA A 70 17.41 -15.31 -4.02
N GLY A 71 16.61 -15.66 -5.03
CA GLY A 71 16.17 -14.76 -6.09
C GLY A 71 15.39 -13.56 -5.56
N LEU A 72 14.48 -13.75 -4.59
CA LEU A 72 13.82 -12.64 -3.92
C LEU A 72 14.83 -11.70 -3.23
N LYS A 73 15.77 -12.26 -2.46
CA LYS A 73 16.80 -11.46 -1.78
C LYS A 73 17.62 -10.65 -2.76
N GLN A 74 18.10 -11.29 -3.83
CA GLN A 74 18.92 -10.65 -4.85
C GLN A 74 18.18 -9.46 -5.49
N ARG A 75 16.92 -9.66 -5.90
CA ARG A 75 16.08 -8.58 -6.48
C ARG A 75 15.91 -7.41 -5.52
N LEU A 76 15.66 -7.68 -4.25
CA LEU A 76 15.54 -6.64 -3.22
C LEU A 76 16.87 -5.90 -2.99
N GLU A 77 17.99 -6.61 -3.00
CA GLU A 77 19.32 -6.03 -2.86
C GLU A 77 19.67 -5.11 -4.05
N ASP A 78 19.45 -5.60 -5.27
CA ASP A 78 19.70 -4.87 -6.52
C ASP A 78 18.84 -3.60 -6.63
N SER A 79 17.61 -3.64 -6.11
CA SER A 79 16.72 -2.47 -6.06
C SER A 79 17.18 -1.35 -5.11
N ARG A 80 18.15 -1.66 -4.23
CA ARG A 80 18.66 -0.76 -3.17
C ARG A 80 17.55 -0.23 -2.24
N ILE A 81 16.51 -1.03 -2.00
CA ILE A 81 15.38 -0.66 -1.12
C ILE A 81 15.76 -0.63 0.38
N GLY A 82 16.88 -1.25 0.76
CA GLY A 82 17.31 -1.37 2.16
C GLY A 82 16.52 -2.43 2.94
N LEU A 83 17.05 -2.85 4.09
CA LEU A 83 16.48 -3.93 4.93
C LEU A 83 16.19 -5.23 4.16
N HIS A 84 16.88 -5.49 3.05
CA HIS A 84 16.57 -6.58 2.11
C HIS A 84 16.54 -7.97 2.79
N ILE A 85 17.39 -8.22 3.80
CA ILE A 85 17.38 -9.47 4.58
C ILE A 85 16.04 -9.65 5.32
N ASN A 86 15.62 -8.65 6.11
CA ASN A 86 14.37 -8.71 6.85
C ASN A 86 13.16 -8.78 5.91
N ARG A 87 13.19 -8.01 4.82
CA ARG A 87 12.15 -8.02 3.79
C ARG A 87 12.00 -9.38 3.15
N THR A 88 13.10 -10.03 2.78
CA THR A 88 13.09 -11.39 2.21
C THR A 88 12.40 -12.36 3.16
N LYS A 89 12.79 -12.33 4.45
CA LYS A 89 12.16 -13.19 5.49
C LYS A 89 10.66 -12.93 5.63
N PHE A 90 10.26 -11.66 5.72
CA PHE A 90 8.87 -11.29 5.98
C PHE A 90 7.97 -11.56 4.76
N ILE A 91 8.44 -11.20 3.57
CA ILE A 91 7.73 -11.47 2.31
C ILE A 91 7.64 -12.98 2.09
N GLY A 92 8.72 -13.75 2.28
CA GLY A 92 8.69 -15.21 2.14
C GLY A 92 7.64 -15.86 3.04
N LYS A 93 7.63 -15.53 4.34
CA LYS A 93 6.59 -16.01 5.26
C LYS A 93 5.18 -15.60 4.82
N PHE A 94 5.02 -14.36 4.37
CA PHE A 94 3.73 -13.88 3.89
C PHE A 94 3.27 -14.64 2.64
N CYS A 95 4.17 -14.94 1.69
CA CYS A 95 3.86 -15.76 0.53
C CYS A 95 3.31 -17.13 0.96
N ASP A 96 3.99 -17.82 1.88
CA ASP A 96 3.56 -19.13 2.38
C ASP A 96 2.15 -19.05 2.99
N ASP A 97 1.93 -18.07 3.88
CA ASP A 97 0.65 -17.90 4.58
C ASP A 97 -0.49 -17.50 3.60
N TYR A 98 -0.21 -16.63 2.64
CA TYR A 98 -1.18 -16.13 1.66
C TYR A 98 -1.59 -17.22 0.68
N TRP A 99 -0.64 -17.93 0.10
CA TRP A 99 -0.92 -18.97 -0.88
C TRP A 99 -1.53 -20.24 -0.27
N ALA A 100 -1.32 -20.49 1.03
CA ALA A 100 -2.03 -21.54 1.75
C ALA A 100 -3.53 -21.23 1.92
N ASN A 101 -3.92 -19.97 2.13
CA ASN A 101 -5.32 -19.56 2.28
C ASN A 101 -5.52 -18.06 1.98
N PRO A 102 -5.73 -17.66 0.71
CA PRO A 102 -5.92 -16.26 0.35
C PRO A 102 -7.13 -15.63 1.04
N GLN A 103 -8.22 -16.39 1.23
CA GLN A 103 -9.46 -15.90 1.85
C GLN A 103 -9.26 -15.42 3.29
N ALA A 104 -8.28 -15.97 4.01
CA ALA A 104 -7.93 -15.50 5.35
C ALA A 104 -7.44 -14.04 5.38
N PHE A 105 -7.09 -13.46 4.22
CA PHE A 105 -6.62 -12.09 4.07
C PHE A 105 -7.70 -11.12 3.59
N TYR A 106 -8.95 -11.57 3.46
CA TYR A 106 -10.09 -10.74 3.11
C TYR A 106 -10.92 -10.35 4.34
N LEU A 107 -11.73 -9.31 4.18
CA LEU A 107 -12.69 -8.87 5.18
C LEU A 107 -13.76 -9.95 5.35
N ALA A 108 -13.94 -10.46 6.57
CA ALA A 108 -14.97 -11.45 6.84
C ALA A 108 -16.36 -10.80 6.91
N GLN A 109 -17.41 -11.57 6.61
CA GLN A 109 -18.78 -11.09 6.70
C GLN A 109 -19.09 -10.60 8.13
N GLY A 110 -19.55 -9.35 8.25
CA GLY A 110 -19.88 -8.73 9.53
C GLY A 110 -18.68 -8.31 10.39
N GLU A 111 -17.44 -8.49 9.91
CA GLU A 111 -16.25 -8.02 10.61
C GLU A 111 -16.10 -6.50 10.48
N ALA A 112 -15.84 -5.80 11.58
CA ALA A 112 -15.56 -4.37 11.50
C ALA A 112 -14.16 -4.10 10.94
N TRP A 113 -13.96 -3.01 10.19
CA TRP A 113 -12.67 -2.66 9.58
C TRP A 113 -11.49 -2.64 10.56
N VAL A 114 -11.69 -2.11 11.76
CA VAL A 114 -10.69 -2.09 12.83
C VAL A 114 -10.33 -3.50 13.30
N GLN A 115 -11.31 -4.39 13.42
CA GLN A 115 -11.09 -5.79 13.81
C GLN A 115 -10.34 -6.53 12.71
N TYR A 116 -10.76 -6.35 11.46
CA TYR A 116 -10.12 -6.90 10.28
C TYR A 116 -8.64 -6.54 10.18
N ARG A 117 -8.30 -5.25 10.25
CA ARG A 117 -6.90 -4.81 10.29
C ARG A 117 -6.16 -5.45 11.46
N ASN A 118 -6.71 -5.39 12.67
CA ASN A 118 -6.02 -5.87 13.86
C ASN A 118 -5.74 -7.39 13.80
N ARG A 119 -6.65 -8.16 13.18
CA ARG A 119 -6.45 -9.58 12.88
C ARG A 119 -5.27 -9.77 11.92
N LEU A 120 -5.20 -8.97 10.85
CA LEU A 120 -4.09 -9.04 9.90
C LEU A 120 -2.75 -8.59 10.52
N VAL A 121 -2.72 -7.57 11.38
CA VAL A 121 -1.51 -7.15 12.11
C VAL A 121 -0.94 -8.30 12.96
N LYS A 122 -1.79 -9.13 13.56
CA LYS A 122 -1.35 -10.31 14.34
C LYS A 122 -0.87 -11.45 13.46
N ARG A 123 -1.37 -11.54 12.22
CA ARG A 123 -1.06 -12.63 11.27
C ARG A 123 0.21 -12.33 10.47
N ILE A 124 0.36 -11.10 9.97
CA ILE A 124 1.39 -10.73 9.01
C ILE A 124 2.66 -10.29 9.73
N LEU A 125 3.71 -11.11 9.65
CA LEU A 125 5.02 -10.74 10.17
C LEU A 125 5.59 -9.57 9.36
N GLY A 126 6.07 -8.53 10.06
CA GLY A 126 6.76 -7.39 9.46
C GLY A 126 5.88 -6.18 9.11
N LEU A 127 4.55 -6.28 9.20
CA LEU A 127 3.64 -5.15 9.01
C LEU A 127 2.92 -4.78 10.32
N GLY A 128 3.14 -3.57 10.80
CA GLY A 128 2.38 -2.98 11.90
C GLY A 128 1.08 -2.28 11.45
N LEU A 129 0.36 -1.68 12.40
CA LEU A 129 -0.93 -0.99 12.17
C LEU A 129 -0.91 -0.09 10.92
N ALA A 130 0.07 0.81 10.83
CA ALA A 130 0.17 1.75 9.71
C ALA A 130 0.24 1.05 8.35
N LYS A 131 1.06 0.00 8.22
CA LYS A 131 1.32 -0.63 6.92
C LYS A 131 0.29 -1.68 6.54
N VAL A 132 -0.38 -2.28 7.53
CA VAL A 132 -1.61 -3.04 7.27
C VAL A 132 -2.71 -2.10 6.81
N SER A 133 -2.95 -0.97 7.50
CA SER A 133 -3.90 0.04 7.01
C SER A 133 -3.55 0.53 5.60
N PHE A 134 -2.26 0.75 5.31
CA PHE A 134 -1.82 1.18 3.99
C PHE A 134 -2.15 0.16 2.90
N ALA A 135 -1.95 -1.14 3.16
CA ALA A 135 -2.38 -2.19 2.25
C ALA A 135 -3.90 -2.16 2.05
N LEU A 136 -4.67 -2.06 3.13
CA LEU A 136 -6.13 -2.03 3.08
C LEU A 136 -6.67 -0.81 2.33
N GLU A 137 -6.04 0.35 2.44
CA GLU A 137 -6.36 1.54 1.64
C GLU A 137 -6.12 1.32 0.14
N MET A 138 -5.15 0.48 -0.26
CA MET A 138 -4.94 0.14 -1.67
C MET A 138 -5.85 -1.00 -2.14
N ILE A 139 -6.26 -1.90 -1.25
CA ILE A 139 -7.16 -3.02 -1.57
C ILE A 139 -8.63 -2.56 -1.62
N TYR A 140 -9.01 -1.61 -0.76
CA TYR A 140 -10.38 -1.10 -0.65
C TYR A 140 -10.39 0.44 -0.65
N PRO A 141 -9.91 1.09 -1.72
CA PRO A 141 -9.64 2.53 -1.71
C PRO A 141 -10.86 3.42 -1.47
N CYS A 142 -12.05 2.94 -1.85
CA CYS A 142 -13.30 3.68 -1.63
C CYS A 142 -14.12 3.17 -0.45
N ALA A 143 -13.68 2.13 0.27
CA ALA A 143 -14.48 1.45 1.29
C ALA A 143 -13.77 1.27 2.64
N ALA A 144 -12.43 1.28 2.69
CA ALA A 144 -11.69 1.10 3.94
C ALA A 144 -11.99 2.22 4.93
N GLU A 145 -12.48 1.85 6.12
CA GLU A 145 -12.68 2.76 7.27
C GLU A 145 -11.53 2.67 8.28
N VAL A 146 -10.32 2.52 7.76
CA VAL A 146 -9.06 2.62 8.51
C VAL A 146 -8.13 3.57 7.77
N VAL A 147 -7.13 4.09 8.47
CA VAL A 147 -6.14 4.98 7.86
C VAL A 147 -4.72 4.57 8.20
N CYS A 148 -3.80 4.70 7.24
CA CYS A 148 -2.37 4.59 7.45
C CYS A 148 -1.87 5.86 8.14
N LEU A 149 -1.69 5.80 9.47
CA LEU A 149 -1.04 6.87 10.23
C LEU A 149 0.45 6.59 10.35
N ASP A 150 1.19 6.88 9.28
CA ASP A 150 2.64 6.87 9.31
C ASP A 150 3.22 8.06 10.08
N THR A 151 4.55 8.15 10.15
CA THR A 151 5.24 9.23 10.87
C THR A 151 4.81 10.62 10.40
N HIS A 152 4.52 10.79 9.10
CA HIS A 152 4.13 12.08 8.56
C HIS A 152 2.69 12.45 8.88
N MET A 153 1.78 11.48 8.96
CA MET A 153 0.45 11.70 9.48
C MET A 153 0.48 12.08 10.97
N PHE A 154 1.32 11.42 11.78
CA PHE A 154 1.54 11.84 13.17
C PHE A 154 2.05 13.28 13.26
N GLN A 155 3.03 13.65 12.44
CA GLN A 155 3.54 15.03 12.36
C GLN A 155 2.44 16.01 11.95
N PHE A 156 1.52 15.62 11.08
CA PHE A 156 0.39 16.47 10.69
C PHE A 156 -0.54 16.77 11.87
N TYR A 157 -0.70 15.82 12.78
CA TYR A 157 -1.37 16.01 14.07
C TYR A 157 -0.54 16.79 15.10
N GLY A 158 0.70 17.17 14.79
CA GLY A 158 1.63 17.82 15.71
C GLY A 158 2.31 16.84 16.69
N LEU A 159 2.37 15.54 16.34
CA LEU A 159 2.85 14.47 17.21
C LEU A 159 4.06 13.74 16.61
N ASP A 160 4.83 13.11 17.49
CA ASP A 160 5.92 12.18 17.14
C ASP A 160 5.44 10.74 17.25
N GLN A 161 5.45 9.97 16.16
CA GLN A 161 4.95 8.60 16.15
C GLN A 161 5.65 7.69 17.16
N THR A 162 6.96 7.82 17.36
CA THR A 162 7.73 6.96 18.27
C THR A 162 7.31 7.18 19.72
N LYS A 163 6.99 8.42 20.08
CA LYS A 163 6.58 8.81 21.43
C LYS A 163 5.07 8.67 21.67
N HIS A 164 4.28 8.77 20.60
CA HIS A 164 2.83 8.91 20.68
C HIS A 164 2.06 7.74 20.05
N ALA A 165 2.73 6.60 19.76
CA ALA A 165 2.12 5.44 19.13
C ALA A 165 0.81 4.98 19.79
N ARG A 166 0.67 5.13 21.12
CA ARG A 166 -0.56 4.82 21.88
C ARG A 166 -1.80 5.59 21.40
N HIS A 167 -1.61 6.72 20.74
CA HIS A 167 -2.70 7.57 20.24
C HIS A 167 -3.23 7.13 18.87
N TYR A 168 -2.62 6.14 18.22
CA TYR A 168 -2.98 5.72 16.85
C TYR A 168 -4.50 5.57 16.65
N GLN A 169 -5.17 4.82 17.52
CA GLN A 169 -6.61 4.57 17.39
C GLN A 169 -7.47 5.82 17.59
N ALA A 170 -7.05 6.74 18.47
CA ALA A 170 -7.78 7.99 18.69
C ALA A 170 -7.65 8.92 17.48
N LEU A 171 -6.44 9.02 16.91
CA LEU A 171 -6.18 9.80 15.70
C LEU A 171 -6.89 9.20 14.47
N GLU A 172 -6.95 7.87 14.38
CA GLU A 172 -7.68 7.18 13.32
C GLU A 172 -9.18 7.45 13.42
N ARG A 173 -9.78 7.32 14.61
CA ARG A 173 -11.20 7.64 14.80
C ARG A 173 -11.51 9.08 14.40
N HIS A 174 -10.66 10.02 14.78
CA HIS A 174 -10.78 11.42 14.40
C HIS A 174 -10.68 11.63 12.87
N TRP A 175 -9.75 10.95 12.22
CA TRP A 175 -9.62 10.99 10.76
C TRP A 175 -10.86 10.43 10.06
N VAL A 176 -11.31 9.24 10.49
CA VAL A 176 -12.44 8.53 9.89
C VAL A 176 -13.75 9.28 10.16
N SER A 177 -13.95 9.90 11.31
CA SER A 177 -15.15 10.72 11.57
C SER A 177 -15.26 11.88 10.59
N HIS A 178 -14.16 12.60 10.33
CA HIS A 178 -14.16 13.64 9.30
C HIS A 178 -14.41 13.11 7.89
N CYS A 179 -13.90 11.92 7.58
CA CYS A 179 -14.17 11.26 6.29
C CYS A 179 -15.66 10.98 6.12
N LEU A 180 -16.33 10.49 7.17
CA LEU A 180 -17.77 10.25 7.18
C LEU A 180 -18.56 11.57 7.03
N ASP A 181 -18.23 12.60 7.82
CA ASP A 181 -18.91 13.90 7.78
C ASP A 181 -18.79 14.57 6.40
N ARG A 182 -17.62 14.46 5.78
CA ARG A 182 -17.32 15.06 4.47
C ARG A 182 -17.65 14.14 3.29
N HIS A 183 -18.17 12.94 3.54
CA HIS A 183 -18.48 11.93 2.51
C HIS A 183 -17.29 11.63 1.58
N VAL A 184 -16.07 11.59 2.14
CA VAL A 184 -14.84 11.27 1.41
C VAL A 184 -14.27 9.94 1.92
N PRO A 185 -13.90 8.99 1.04
CA PRO A 185 -13.24 7.77 1.50
C PRO A 185 -11.92 8.06 2.24
N SER A 186 -11.63 7.31 3.30
CA SER A 186 -10.45 7.52 4.14
C SER A 186 -9.12 7.52 3.36
N ALA A 187 -8.96 6.55 2.45
CA ALA A 187 -7.77 6.45 1.60
C ALA A 187 -7.67 7.64 0.63
N VAL A 188 -8.81 8.09 0.07
CA VAL A 188 -8.89 9.23 -0.85
C VAL A 188 -8.49 10.52 -0.14
N ALA A 189 -9.02 10.78 1.06
CA ALA A 189 -8.60 11.93 1.86
C ALA A 189 -7.10 11.90 2.14
N ARG A 190 -6.53 10.71 2.43
CA ARG A 190 -5.10 10.59 2.73
C ARG A 190 -4.24 10.81 1.48
N ALA A 191 -4.72 10.36 0.32
CA ALA A 191 -4.09 10.62 -0.97
C ALA A 191 -4.06 12.13 -1.29
N ILE A 192 -5.19 12.83 -1.14
CA ILE A 192 -5.28 14.29 -1.33
C ILE A 192 -4.29 15.02 -0.42
N TYR A 193 -4.23 14.65 0.87
CA TYR A 193 -3.26 15.23 1.81
C TYR A 193 -1.82 15.06 1.33
N TRP A 194 -1.45 13.82 0.97
CA TRP A 194 -0.09 13.51 0.56
C TRP A 194 0.30 14.20 -0.73
N ASP A 195 -0.59 14.23 -1.71
CA ASP A 195 -0.32 14.80 -3.02
C ASP A 195 -0.19 16.33 -2.90
N ARG A 196 -1.06 17.00 -2.12
CA ARG A 196 -0.91 18.42 -1.79
C ARG A 196 0.44 18.70 -1.10
N LYS A 197 0.84 17.87 -0.14
CA LYS A 197 2.14 17.99 0.55
C LYS A 197 3.32 17.85 -0.41
N GLN A 198 3.19 17.00 -1.43
CA GLN A 198 4.19 16.79 -2.47
C GLN A 198 4.06 17.76 -3.67
N LYS A 199 3.12 18.71 -3.61
CA LYS A 199 2.79 19.63 -4.71
C LYS A 199 2.41 18.90 -6.00
N ARG A 200 1.67 17.80 -5.85
CA ARG A 200 1.09 16.99 -6.93
C ARG A 200 -0.42 17.21 -6.99
N THR A 201 -0.97 17.10 -8.20
CA THR A 201 -2.40 17.23 -8.44
C THR A 201 -3.11 15.88 -8.39
N ASP A 202 -2.40 14.77 -8.55
CA ASP A 202 -2.89 13.40 -8.43
C ASP A 202 -1.80 12.43 -7.93
N SER A 203 -2.21 11.18 -7.67
CA SER A 203 -1.35 10.15 -7.08
C SER A 203 -0.56 9.32 -8.10
N ARG A 204 -0.68 9.58 -9.42
CA ARG A 204 -0.13 8.73 -10.50
C ARG A 204 1.39 8.63 -10.45
N TYR A 205 2.07 9.64 -9.88
CA TYR A 205 3.53 9.65 -9.75
C TYR A 205 4.10 8.45 -8.97
N TRP A 206 3.29 7.74 -8.18
CA TRP A 206 3.71 6.50 -7.52
C TRP A 206 2.74 5.33 -7.74
N THR A 207 1.45 5.60 -8.00
CA THR A 207 0.44 4.54 -8.19
C THR A 207 0.49 3.88 -9.57
N TYR A 208 1.22 4.44 -10.55
CA TYR A 208 1.35 3.86 -11.89
C TYR A 208 1.82 2.38 -11.88
N VAL A 209 2.56 1.96 -10.85
CA VAL A 209 3.00 0.56 -10.72
C VAL A 209 1.88 -0.41 -10.37
N LEU A 210 0.78 0.11 -9.81
CA LEU A 210 -0.42 -0.63 -9.40
C LEU A 210 -1.51 -0.61 -10.48
N GLU A 211 -1.39 0.27 -11.48
CA GLU A 211 -2.29 0.32 -12.63
C GLU A 211 -2.20 -0.99 -13.42
N ARG A 212 -3.36 -1.46 -13.89
CA ARG A 212 -3.41 -2.62 -14.78
C ARG A 212 -2.65 -2.30 -16.05
N ARG A 213 -1.63 -3.10 -16.33
CA ARG A 213 -1.00 -3.07 -17.65
C ARG A 213 -1.90 -3.87 -18.59
N PRO A 214 -2.04 -3.46 -19.86
CA PRO A 214 -2.65 -4.31 -20.86
C PRO A 214 -1.98 -5.68 -20.77
N THR A 215 -2.79 -6.73 -20.60
CA THR A 215 -2.32 -8.10 -20.76
C THR A 215 -1.84 -8.23 -22.19
N TYR A 216 -0.52 -8.15 -22.39
CA TYR A 216 0.06 -8.58 -23.64
C TYR A 216 -0.31 -10.05 -23.81
N GLY A 217 -1.09 -10.35 -24.85
CA GLY A 217 -1.46 -11.72 -25.20
C GLY A 217 -0.23 -12.62 -25.35
N PRO A 218 -0.43 -13.95 -25.43
CA PRO A 218 0.66 -14.94 -25.42
C PRO A 218 1.73 -14.74 -26.52
N GLU A 219 1.47 -13.92 -27.54
CA GLU A 219 2.38 -13.69 -28.66
C GLU A 219 3.59 -12.79 -28.37
N ASN A 220 3.66 -12.11 -27.22
CA ASN A 220 4.79 -11.20 -26.93
C ASN A 220 5.67 -11.59 -25.73
N THR A 221 5.59 -12.85 -25.28
CA THR A 221 6.58 -13.42 -24.34
C THR A 221 7.91 -13.80 -25.01
N ALA A 222 8.00 -13.66 -26.34
CA ALA A 222 9.19 -13.98 -27.12
C ALA A 222 10.19 -12.81 -27.30
N VAL A 223 9.80 -11.55 -27.06
CA VAL A 223 10.64 -10.38 -27.45
C VAL A 223 11.54 -9.84 -26.32
N HIS A 224 11.57 -10.47 -25.14
CA HIS A 224 12.59 -10.20 -24.11
C HIS A 224 13.49 -11.40 -23.77
N ARG A 225 13.57 -12.38 -24.69
CA ARG A 225 14.57 -13.46 -24.64
C ARG A 225 15.73 -13.30 -25.64
N GLU A 226 15.72 -12.26 -26.45
CA GLU A 226 16.84 -11.90 -27.33
C GLU A 226 17.34 -10.51 -26.92
N ASN A 227 18.39 -10.47 -26.09
CA ASN A 227 19.33 -9.35 -25.85
C ASN A 227 20.13 -9.50 -24.54
N ILE A 228 20.29 -10.73 -24.01
CA ILE A 228 21.36 -11.06 -23.06
C ILE A 228 21.95 -12.41 -23.45
N VAL A 229 22.50 -12.48 -24.67
CA VAL A 229 23.57 -13.41 -25.03
C VAL A 229 24.47 -12.63 -25.98
N ASP A 230 25.43 -11.92 -25.40
CA ASP A 230 26.76 -11.64 -25.98
C ASP A 230 27.37 -10.48 -25.21
N LEU A 231 28.12 -10.81 -24.15
CA LEU A 231 29.40 -10.19 -23.81
C LEU A 231 30.15 -11.21 -22.92
N THR A 232 30.91 -12.07 -23.61
CA THR A 232 32.19 -12.57 -23.11
C THR A 232 33.14 -11.41 -22.80
#